data_AF-A0A8J5LAC1-F1
#
_entry.id   AF-A0A8J5LAC1-F1
#
_cell.length_a   1.000
_cell.length_b   1.000
_cell.length_c   1.000
_cell.angle_alpha   90.00
_cell.angle_beta   90.00
_cell.angle_gamma   90.00
#
_symmetry.space_group_name_H-M   'P 1'
#
loop_
_entity.id
_entity.type
_entity.pdbx_description
1 polymer ?
#
loop_
_entity_poly.entity_id
_entity_poly.type
_entity_poly.pdbx_seq_one_letter_code
_entity_poly.pdbx_strand_id
1 'polypeptide(L)'
;MEFLCTSGITRLNDRARQDAAVLRLGFLKLDARAREDTRKIDLGVKEKAARLKHLATDRAQSDLKRVADQHWSDGALEADLRRADFIFRRRAMEDAYMALKFIRNIHDMMANKFYQFPSNERSFSLKDKMGFITLKKNRKALDLFADEVTTDRMQAIQEAYWTMASTLLPSSP
;
A
#
# COMPACT_ATOMS: atom_id res chain seq x y z
N MET A 1 53.32 83.20 -15.97
CA MET A 1 52.12 82.89 -15.16
C MET A 1 51.64 81.44 -15.31
N GLU A 2 51.97 80.72 -16.38
CA GLU A 2 51.45 79.35 -16.63
C GLU A 2 51.99 78.26 -15.67
N PHE A 3 53.23 78.38 -15.19
CA PHE A 3 53.85 77.40 -14.27
C PHE A 3 53.23 77.33 -12.87
N LEU A 4 52.65 78.43 -12.37
CA LEU A 4 52.04 78.47 -11.03
C LEU A 4 50.62 77.86 -11.03
N CYS A 5 49.90 77.95 -12.15
CA CYS A 5 48.55 77.42 -12.30
C CYS A 5 48.57 75.88 -12.42
N THR A 6 49.48 75.33 -13.22
CA THR A 6 49.62 73.88 -13.41
C THR A 6 50.04 73.15 -12.13
N SER A 7 50.93 73.74 -11.33
CA SER A 7 51.34 73.19 -10.02
C SER A 7 50.19 73.16 -8.99
N GLY A 8 49.30 74.17 -9.03
CA GLY A 8 48.11 74.19 -8.17
C GLY A 8 47.10 73.10 -8.52
N ILE A 9 46.89 72.85 -9.81
CA ILE A 9 45.96 71.84 -10.32
C ILE A 9 46.43 70.41 -10.01
N THR A 10 47.73 70.11 -10.20
CA THR A 10 48.28 68.79 -9.82
C THR A 10 48.13 68.51 -8.33
N ARG A 11 48.42 69.49 -7.47
CA ARG A 11 48.25 69.35 -6.01
C ARG A 11 46.79 69.16 -5.57
N LEU A 12 45.83 69.73 -6.31
CA LEU A 12 44.40 69.48 -6.07
C LEU A 12 43.99 68.08 -6.51
N ASN A 13 44.44 67.64 -7.69
CA ASN A 13 44.18 66.31 -8.22
C ASN A 13 44.77 65.19 -7.34
N ASP A 14 45.99 65.37 -6.81
CA ASP A 14 46.62 64.38 -5.93
C ASP A 14 45.87 64.23 -4.60
N ARG A 15 45.37 65.34 -4.03
CA ARG A 15 44.51 65.31 -2.84
C ARG A 15 43.17 64.63 -3.11
N ALA A 16 42.52 64.96 -4.23
CA ALA A 16 41.28 64.31 -4.63
C ALA A 16 41.45 62.79 -4.81
N ARG A 17 42.60 62.36 -5.37
CA ARG A 17 42.95 60.93 -5.49
C ARG A 17 43.19 60.28 -4.14
N GLN A 18 43.87 60.96 -3.23
CA GLN A 18 44.12 60.47 -1.87
C GLN A 18 42.81 60.32 -1.09
N ASP A 19 41.92 61.33 -1.15
CA ASP A 19 40.62 61.31 -0.50
C ASP A 19 39.73 60.20 -1.08
N ALA A 20 39.72 60.03 -2.41
CA ALA A 20 39.01 58.94 -3.07
C ALA A 20 39.53 57.55 -2.65
N ALA A 21 40.85 57.41 -2.46
CA ALA A 21 41.44 56.17 -1.96
C ALA A 21 41.03 55.87 -0.50
N VAL A 22 40.97 56.90 0.36
CA VAL A 22 40.50 56.77 1.75
C VAL A 22 39.03 56.34 1.79
N LEU A 23 38.17 56.98 0.98
CA LEU A 23 36.76 56.61 0.87
C LEU A 23 36.59 55.17 0.38
N ARG A 24 37.31 54.78 -0.69
CA ARG A 24 37.28 53.40 -1.21
C ARG A 24 37.67 52.37 -0.16
N LEU A 25 38.70 52.64 0.63
CA LEU A 25 39.11 51.77 1.72
C LEU A 25 38.05 51.67 2.82
N GLY A 26 37.39 52.79 3.15
CA GLY A 26 36.26 52.83 4.07
C GLY A 26 35.11 51.93 3.61
N PHE A 27 34.71 52.04 2.34
CA PHE A 27 33.67 51.19 1.75
C PHE A 27 34.02 49.70 1.77
N LEU A 28 35.26 49.33 1.44
CA LEU A 28 35.70 47.93 1.49
C LEU A 28 35.64 47.35 2.92
N LYS A 29 36.00 48.15 3.93
CA LYS A 29 35.89 47.71 5.33
C LYS A 29 34.44 47.55 5.78
N LEU A 30 33.55 48.43 5.33
CA LEU A 30 32.11 48.34 5.61
C LEU A 30 31.50 47.11 4.92
N ASP A 31 31.82 46.86 3.65
CA ASP A 31 31.36 45.68 2.91
C ASP A 31 31.85 44.38 3.58
N ALA A 32 33.12 44.32 3.98
CA ALA A 32 33.67 43.16 4.67
C ALA A 32 32.94 42.87 6.00
N ARG A 33 32.62 43.91 6.79
CA ARG A 33 31.84 43.77 8.03
C ARG A 33 30.40 43.35 7.76
N ALA A 34 29.74 43.96 6.79
CA ALA A 34 28.36 43.61 6.43
C ALA A 34 28.25 42.14 6.00
N ARG A 35 29.23 41.64 5.22
CA ARG A 35 29.30 40.22 4.84
C ARG A 35 29.50 39.31 6.04
N GLU A 36 30.39 39.68 6.95
CA GLU A 36 30.68 38.89 8.15
C GLU A 36 29.45 38.82 9.08
N ASP A 37 28.80 39.95 9.32
CA ASP A 37 27.60 40.01 10.16
C ASP A 37 26.44 39.21 9.54
N THR A 38 26.26 39.32 8.21
CA THR A 38 25.25 38.52 7.48
C THR A 38 25.52 37.02 7.62
N ARG A 39 26.79 36.58 7.53
CA ARG A 39 27.17 35.18 7.71
C ARG A 39 26.89 34.69 9.13
N LYS A 40 27.17 35.50 10.15
CA LYS A 40 26.86 35.16 11.55
C LYS A 40 25.37 35.01 11.79
N ILE A 41 24.57 35.91 11.23
CA ILE A 41 23.10 35.84 11.32
C ILE A 41 22.60 34.58 10.62
N ASP A 42 23.03 34.32 9.38
CA ASP A 42 22.64 33.14 8.62
C ASP A 42 22.98 31.83 9.35
N LEU A 43 24.20 31.73 9.89
CA LEU A 43 24.63 30.57 10.68
C LEU A 43 23.74 30.38 11.92
N GLY A 44 23.49 31.45 12.68
CA GLY A 44 22.64 31.38 13.87
C GLY A 44 21.19 31.00 13.56
N VAL A 45 20.64 31.46 12.43
CA VAL A 45 19.31 31.07 11.97
C VAL A 45 19.28 29.60 11.56
N LYS A 46 20.29 29.11 10.82
CA LYS A 46 20.40 27.71 10.42
C LYS A 46 20.49 26.76 11.62
N GLU A 47 21.28 27.11 12.63
CA GLU A 47 21.37 26.32 13.86
C GLU A 47 20.03 26.27 14.62
N LYS A 48 19.34 27.42 14.75
CA LYS A 48 18.01 27.46 15.38
C LYS A 48 16.99 26.62 14.61
N ALA A 49 17.00 26.70 13.29
CA ALA A 49 16.12 25.91 12.43
C ALA A 49 16.40 24.40 12.57
N ALA A 50 17.68 24.00 12.62
CA ALA A 50 18.07 22.62 12.86
C ALA A 50 17.56 22.10 14.22
N ARG A 51 17.76 22.89 15.29
CA ARG A 51 17.26 22.53 16.63
C ARG A 51 15.74 22.39 16.67
N LEU A 52 15.01 23.32 16.04
CA LEU A 52 13.55 23.26 15.95
C LEU A 52 13.07 22.03 15.18
N LYS A 53 13.74 21.69 14.07
CA LYS A 53 13.43 20.48 13.29
C LYS A 53 13.62 19.22 14.11
N HIS A 54 14.72 19.11 14.85
CA HIS A 54 14.97 17.99 15.75
C HIS A 54 13.89 17.89 16.83
N LEU A 55 13.60 18.98 17.56
CA LEU A 55 12.54 19.00 18.58
C LEU A 55 11.18 18.60 18.03
N ALA A 56 10.82 19.11 16.84
CA ALA A 56 9.56 18.77 16.18
C ALA A 56 9.51 17.28 15.81
N THR A 57 10.63 16.72 15.35
CA THR A 57 10.74 15.30 15.00
C THR A 57 10.64 14.43 16.24
N ASP A 58 11.39 14.76 17.31
CA ASP A 58 11.39 14.03 18.57
C ASP A 58 10.00 14.06 19.22
N ARG A 59 9.33 15.22 19.21
CA ARG A 59 7.96 15.36 19.70
C ARG A 59 7.00 14.50 18.88
N ALA A 60 7.03 14.60 17.57
CA ALA A 60 6.17 13.80 16.69
C ALA A 60 6.39 12.29 16.89
N GLN A 61 7.65 11.85 17.04
CA GLN A 61 7.98 10.46 17.34
C GLN A 61 7.46 10.04 18.71
N SER A 62 7.62 10.87 19.75
CA SER A 62 7.13 10.57 21.10
C SER A 62 5.60 10.50 21.18
N ASP A 63 4.91 11.42 20.49
CA ASP A 63 3.45 11.44 20.42
C ASP A 63 2.92 10.22 19.64
N LEU A 64 3.55 9.90 18.50
CA LEU A 64 3.20 8.71 17.72
C LEU A 64 3.40 7.44 18.54
N LYS A 65 4.53 7.32 19.26
CA LYS A 65 4.79 6.21 20.16
C LYS A 65 3.73 6.10 21.25
N ARG A 66 3.36 7.21 21.91
CA ARG A 66 2.32 7.22 22.95
C ARG A 66 0.98 6.73 22.41
N VAL A 67 0.57 7.20 21.23
CA VAL A 67 -0.69 6.77 20.60
C VAL A 67 -0.63 5.29 20.22
N ALA A 68 0.50 4.81 19.71
CA ALA A 68 0.69 3.38 19.44
C ALA A 68 0.59 2.57 20.73
N ASP A 69 1.34 2.93 21.78
CA ASP A 69 1.32 2.26 23.10
C ASP A 69 -0.10 2.25 23.69
N GLN A 70 -0.86 3.33 23.50
CA GLN A 70 -2.27 3.38 23.88
C GLN A 70 -3.11 2.38 23.07
N HIS A 71 -2.96 2.33 21.74
CA HIS A 71 -3.65 1.37 20.88
C HIS A 71 -3.30 -0.10 21.19
N TRP A 72 -2.06 -0.37 21.63
CA TRP A 72 -1.66 -1.69 22.10
C TRP A 72 -2.29 -2.05 23.46
N SER A 73 -2.57 -1.06 24.31
CA SER A 73 -3.00 -1.29 25.70
C SER A 73 -4.51 -1.11 25.93
N ASP A 74 -5.21 -0.35 25.08
CA ASP A 74 -6.66 -0.11 25.19
C ASP A 74 -7.51 -1.23 24.58
N GLY A 75 -6.87 -2.25 24.00
CA GLY A 75 -7.51 -3.41 23.39
C GLY A 75 -8.06 -3.17 21.98
N ALA A 76 -7.80 -2.01 21.36
CA ALA A 76 -8.22 -1.73 20.00
C ALA A 76 -7.60 -2.72 18.99
N LEU A 77 -6.33 -3.08 19.15
CA LEU A 77 -5.71 -4.12 18.33
C LEU A 77 -6.39 -5.48 18.45
N GLU A 78 -6.72 -5.90 19.68
CA GLU A 78 -7.41 -7.18 19.93
C GLU A 78 -8.81 -7.17 19.29
N ALA A 79 -9.51 -6.04 19.33
CA ALA A 79 -10.80 -5.87 18.66
C ALA A 79 -10.66 -5.98 17.13
N ASP A 80 -9.62 -5.37 16.55
CA ASP A 80 -9.34 -5.45 15.11
C ASP A 80 -8.98 -6.87 14.67
N LEU A 81 -8.17 -7.58 15.45
CA LEU A 81 -7.83 -8.99 15.20
C LEU A 81 -9.06 -9.90 15.25
N ARG A 82 -9.93 -9.73 16.27
CA ARG A 82 -11.20 -10.48 16.36
C ARG A 82 -12.11 -10.20 15.17
N ARG A 83 -12.18 -8.95 14.72
CA ARG A 83 -12.97 -8.56 13.55
C ARG A 83 -12.42 -9.21 12.28
N ALA A 84 -11.10 -9.23 12.10
CA ALA A 84 -10.46 -9.89 10.98
C ALA A 84 -10.72 -11.41 10.98
N ASP A 85 -10.57 -12.07 12.14
CA ASP A 85 -10.85 -13.51 12.30
C ASP A 85 -12.33 -13.82 11.98
N PHE A 86 -13.26 -13.00 12.47
CA PHE A 86 -14.68 -13.15 12.18
C PHE A 86 -14.98 -13.06 10.67
N ILE A 87 -14.42 -12.06 9.97
CA ILE A 87 -14.61 -11.90 8.52
C ILE A 87 -14.04 -13.12 7.76
N PHE A 88 -12.85 -13.58 8.15
CA PHE A 88 -12.23 -14.75 7.55
C PHE A 88 -13.07 -16.01 7.75
N ARG A 89 -13.50 -16.29 8.98
CA ARG A 89 -14.37 -17.43 9.30
C ARG A 89 -15.70 -17.37 8.54
N ARG A 90 -16.31 -16.18 8.44
CA ARG A 90 -17.56 -16.00 7.68
C ARG A 90 -17.35 -16.35 6.21
N ARG A 91 -16.28 -15.84 5.60
CA ARG A 91 -15.96 -16.16 4.19
C ARG A 91 -15.67 -17.65 4.00
N ALA A 92 -14.90 -18.27 4.88
CA ALA A 92 -14.61 -19.70 4.82
C ALA A 92 -15.89 -20.55 4.93
N MET A 93 -16.84 -20.15 5.79
CA MET A 93 -18.13 -20.82 5.93
C MET A 93 -19.03 -20.62 4.71
N GLU A 94 -19.08 -19.42 4.13
CA GLU A 94 -19.78 -19.13 2.87
C GLU A 94 -19.22 -20.00 1.73
N ASP A 95 -17.90 -20.10 1.60
CA ASP A 95 -17.23 -20.92 0.59
C ASP A 95 -17.52 -22.42 0.79
N ALA A 96 -17.44 -22.92 2.03
CA ALA A 96 -17.76 -24.30 2.36
C ALA A 96 -19.24 -24.64 2.07
N TYR A 97 -20.16 -23.74 2.41
CA TYR A 97 -21.58 -23.90 2.11
C TYR A 97 -21.83 -23.97 0.60
N MET A 98 -21.18 -23.11 -0.19
CA MET A 98 -21.29 -23.14 -1.65
C MET A 98 -20.72 -24.44 -2.24
N ALA A 99 -19.62 -24.95 -1.71
CA ALA A 99 -19.07 -26.24 -2.11
C ALA A 99 -20.03 -27.41 -1.80
N LEU A 100 -20.63 -27.44 -0.61
CA LEU A 100 -21.63 -28.45 -0.24
C LEU A 100 -22.87 -28.39 -1.12
N LYS A 101 -23.37 -27.18 -1.40
CA LYS A 101 -24.50 -26.98 -2.33
C LYS A 101 -24.17 -27.49 -3.73
N PHE A 102 -22.95 -27.25 -4.21
CA PHE A 102 -22.48 -27.76 -5.49
C PHE A 102 -22.46 -29.30 -5.52
N ILE A 103 -21.89 -29.95 -4.50
CA ILE A 103 -21.84 -31.42 -4.39
C ILE A 103 -23.25 -32.00 -4.36
N ARG A 104 -24.15 -31.42 -3.57
CA ARG A 104 -25.56 -31.83 -3.50
C ARG A 104 -26.23 -31.73 -4.87
N ASN A 105 -26.03 -30.63 -5.60
CA ASN A 105 -26.60 -30.48 -6.94
C ASN A 105 -26.11 -31.56 -7.91
N ILE A 106 -24.83 -31.95 -7.84
CA ILE A 106 -24.29 -33.08 -8.62
C ILE A 106 -24.94 -34.39 -8.20
N HIS A 107 -25.06 -34.64 -6.89
CA HIS A 107 -25.69 -35.85 -6.37
C HIS A 107 -27.16 -35.97 -6.81
N ASP A 108 -27.95 -34.90 -6.66
CA ASP A 108 -29.36 -34.86 -7.08
C ASP A 108 -29.49 -35.06 -8.60
N MET A 109 -28.55 -34.54 -9.40
CA MET A 109 -28.48 -34.80 -10.83
C MET A 109 -28.20 -36.28 -11.15
N MET A 110 -27.23 -36.90 -10.48
CA MET A 110 -26.92 -38.32 -10.66
C MET A 110 -28.12 -39.18 -10.28
N ALA A 111 -28.69 -38.97 -9.09
CA ALA A 111 -29.87 -39.70 -8.63
C ALA A 111 -31.03 -39.56 -9.62
N ASN A 112 -31.34 -38.36 -10.10
CA ASN A 112 -32.41 -38.16 -11.06
C ASN A 112 -32.14 -38.88 -12.41
N LYS A 113 -30.89 -38.94 -12.88
CA LYS A 113 -30.52 -39.75 -14.05
C LYS A 113 -30.70 -41.26 -13.80
N PHE A 114 -30.33 -41.75 -12.62
CA PHE A 114 -30.46 -43.17 -12.27
C PHE A 114 -31.93 -43.60 -12.08
N TYR A 115 -32.78 -42.74 -11.51
CA TYR A 115 -34.20 -43.03 -11.28
C TYR A 115 -35.10 -42.81 -12.52
N GLN A 116 -34.62 -42.16 -13.59
CA GLN A 116 -35.42 -41.85 -14.79
C GLN A 116 -35.18 -42.77 -16.01
N PHE A 117 -34.59 -43.97 -15.84
CA PHE A 117 -34.70 -45.00 -16.88
C PHE A 117 -36.00 -45.80 -16.66
N PRO A 118 -36.98 -45.73 -17.60
CA PRO A 118 -36.75 -45.95 -19.03
C PRO A 118 -37.19 -44.82 -19.99
N SER A 119 -36.44 -44.70 -21.11
CA SER A 119 -36.86 -44.25 -22.45
C SER A 119 -37.59 -42.89 -22.60
N ASN A 120 -36.84 -41.85 -22.93
CA ASN A 120 -36.93 -41.14 -24.22
C ASN A 120 -36.05 -39.89 -24.22
N GLU A 121 -35.44 -39.65 -25.37
CA GLU A 121 -34.62 -38.49 -25.72
C GLU A 121 -35.30 -37.17 -25.35
N ARG A 122 -34.97 -36.64 -24.17
CA ARG A 122 -35.13 -35.22 -23.87
C ARG A 122 -33.85 -34.77 -23.20
N SER A 123 -33.06 -34.01 -23.93
CA SER A 123 -31.89 -33.32 -23.45
C SER A 123 -32.26 -32.50 -22.23
N PHE A 124 -31.89 -32.99 -21.05
CA PHE A 124 -32.05 -32.25 -19.80
C PHE A 124 -31.10 -31.06 -19.85
N SER A 125 -31.64 -29.88 -20.15
CA SER A 125 -30.91 -28.61 -20.16
C SER A 125 -30.28 -28.35 -18.79
N LEU A 126 -28.96 -28.49 -18.74
CA LEU A 126 -28.12 -28.39 -17.55
C LEU A 126 -28.15 -26.99 -16.91
N LYS A 127 -28.54 -25.97 -17.68
CA LYS A 127 -28.59 -24.57 -17.27
C LYS A 127 -29.78 -24.21 -16.38
N ASP A 128 -30.89 -24.96 -16.46
CA ASP A 128 -32.16 -24.54 -15.84
C ASP A 128 -32.31 -24.99 -14.37
N LYS A 129 -31.62 -26.05 -13.95
CA LYS A 129 -31.58 -26.49 -12.52
C LYS A 129 -30.34 -26.01 -11.78
N MET A 130 -29.22 -25.85 -12.49
CA MET A 130 -27.97 -25.39 -11.91
C MET A 130 -28.01 -23.86 -11.86
N GLY A 131 -28.70 -23.30 -10.86
CA GLY A 131 -28.68 -21.87 -10.55
C GLY A 131 -27.25 -21.40 -10.29
N PHE A 132 -26.56 -21.03 -11.38
CA PHE A 132 -25.27 -20.37 -11.56
C PHE A 132 -24.32 -20.40 -10.36
N ILE A 133 -23.76 -21.58 -10.03
CA ILE A 133 -22.50 -21.64 -9.29
C ILE A 133 -21.37 -21.54 -10.33
N THR A 134 -21.00 -20.33 -10.72
CA THR A 134 -19.90 -20.10 -11.66
C THR A 134 -18.56 -20.30 -10.95
N LEU A 135 -17.97 -21.49 -11.08
CA LEU A 135 -16.62 -21.74 -10.59
C LEU A 135 -15.61 -21.01 -11.49
N LYS A 136 -14.96 -19.97 -10.96
CA LYS A 136 -13.91 -19.23 -11.67
C LYS A 136 -12.54 -19.71 -11.22
N LYS A 137 -11.75 -20.29 -12.13
CA LYS A 137 -10.32 -20.57 -11.92
C LYS A 137 -9.53 -19.60 -12.80
N ASN A 138 -8.61 -18.83 -12.22
CA ASN A 138 -7.78 -17.86 -12.95
C ASN A 138 -8.59 -16.84 -13.78
N ARG A 139 -9.64 -16.25 -13.20
CA ARG A 139 -10.59 -15.31 -13.85
C ARG A 139 -11.37 -15.86 -15.05
N LYS A 140 -11.18 -17.11 -15.47
CA LYS A 140 -12.01 -17.79 -16.46
C LYS A 140 -13.09 -18.62 -15.78
N ALA A 141 -14.33 -18.52 -16.27
CA ALA A 141 -15.38 -19.43 -15.86
C ALA A 141 -15.03 -20.83 -16.36
N LEU A 142 -14.99 -21.81 -15.45
CA LEU A 142 -14.77 -23.20 -15.81
C LEU A 142 -16.15 -23.82 -16.10
N ASP A 143 -16.40 -24.14 -17.36
CA ASP A 143 -17.60 -24.91 -17.75
C ASP A 143 -17.29 -26.39 -17.55
N LEU A 144 -17.57 -26.89 -16.35
CA LEU A 144 -17.25 -28.28 -15.97
C LEU A 144 -18.11 -29.32 -16.71
N PHE A 145 -19.23 -28.91 -17.32
CA PHE A 145 -20.27 -29.81 -17.81
C PHE A 145 -20.84 -29.38 -19.17
N ALA A 146 -19.99 -28.87 -20.06
CA ALA A 146 -20.38 -28.41 -21.40
C ALA A 146 -20.84 -29.54 -22.35
N ASP A 147 -20.55 -30.81 -22.02
CA ASP A 147 -20.98 -31.96 -22.80
C ASP A 147 -21.21 -33.16 -21.88
N GLU A 148 -22.18 -33.98 -22.25
CA GLU A 148 -22.76 -35.08 -21.46
C GLU A 148 -21.80 -35.73 -20.44
N VAL A 149 -22.28 -35.84 -19.19
CA VAL A 149 -21.62 -36.63 -18.15
C VAL A 149 -21.67 -38.11 -18.57
N THR A 150 -20.58 -38.61 -19.15
CA THR A 150 -20.37 -40.02 -19.52
C THR A 150 -20.17 -40.89 -18.28
N THR A 151 -20.50 -42.18 -18.39
CA THR A 151 -20.40 -43.16 -17.29
C THR A 151 -19.00 -43.22 -16.67
N ASP A 152 -17.96 -43.11 -17.49
CA ASP A 152 -16.55 -43.13 -17.04
C ASP A 152 -16.21 -41.92 -16.16
N ARG A 153 -16.78 -40.74 -16.47
CA ARG A 153 -16.61 -39.53 -15.65
C ARG A 153 -17.34 -39.65 -14.32
N MET A 154 -18.49 -40.31 -14.29
CA MET A 154 -19.21 -40.56 -13.03
C MET A 154 -18.41 -41.49 -12.12
N GLN A 155 -17.83 -42.55 -12.69
CA GLN A 155 -16.97 -43.46 -11.94
C GLN A 155 -15.73 -42.75 -11.39
N ALA A 156 -15.07 -41.90 -12.18
CA ALA A 156 -13.94 -41.11 -11.71
C ALA A 156 -14.29 -40.15 -10.56
N ILE A 157 -15.47 -39.52 -10.62
CA ILE A 157 -15.96 -38.64 -9.53
C ILE A 157 -16.29 -39.46 -8.28
N GLN A 158 -16.92 -40.63 -8.44
CA GLN A 158 -17.26 -41.52 -7.33
C GLN A 158 -15.99 -42.06 -6.63
N GLU A 159 -14.96 -42.45 -7.39
CA GLU A 159 -13.67 -42.88 -6.85
C GLU A 159 -12.95 -41.74 -6.12
N ALA A 160 -12.98 -40.52 -6.68
CA ALA A 160 -12.41 -39.35 -6.03
C ALA A 160 -13.14 -39.00 -4.72
N TYR A 161 -14.47 -39.09 -4.70
CA TYR A 161 -15.29 -38.90 -3.50
C TYR A 161 -14.98 -39.97 -2.43
N TRP A 162 -14.90 -41.24 -2.83
CA TRP A 162 -14.55 -42.34 -1.93
C TRP A 162 -13.16 -42.18 -1.33
N THR A 163 -12.20 -41.73 -2.14
CA THR A 163 -10.83 -41.45 -1.70
C THR A 163 -10.79 -40.30 -0.69
N MET A 164 -11.49 -39.20 -0.96
CA MET A 164 -11.56 -38.06 -0.04
C MET A 164 -12.34 -38.36 1.25
N ALA A 165 -13.39 -39.18 1.18
CA ALA A 165 -14.12 -39.62 2.37
C ALA A 165 -13.23 -40.52 3.26
N SER A 166 -12.42 -41.37 2.64
CA SER A 166 -11.49 -42.26 3.34
C SER A 166 -10.33 -41.50 4.01
N THR A 167 -9.92 -40.33 3.49
CA THR A 167 -8.88 -39.50 4.12
C THR A 167 -9.40 -38.63 5.26
N LEU A 168 -10.71 -38.39 5.34
CA LEU A 168 -11.36 -37.60 6.39
C LEU A 168 -11.86 -38.43 7.57
N LEU A 169 -11.96 -39.76 7.42
CA LEU A 169 -12.19 -40.67 8.52
C LEU A 169 -10.88 -40.89 9.28
N PRO A 170 -10.83 -40.64 10.61
CA PRO A 170 -9.64 -40.97 11.37
C PRO A 170 -9.41 -42.48 11.24
N SER A 171 -8.18 -42.88 10.95
CA SER A 171 -7.76 -44.26 11.13
C SER A 171 -7.99 -44.60 12.60
N SER A 172 -9.07 -45.33 12.90
CA SER A 172 -9.26 -45.93 14.22
C SER A 172 -8.01 -46.75 14.57
N PRO A 173 -7.60 -46.74 15.85
CA PRO A 173 -6.37 -47.37 16.33
C PRO A 173 -6.28 -48.87 16.02
#